data_AF-A0A2V1DKK6-F1
#
_entry.id   AF-A0A2V1DKK6-F1
#
_cell.length_a   1.000
_cell.length_b   1.000
_cell.length_c   1.000
_cell.angle_alpha   90.00
_cell.angle_beta   90.00
_cell.angle_gamma   90.00
#
_symmetry.space_group_name_H-M   'P 1'
#
loop_
_entity.id
_entity.type
_entity.pdbx_description
1 polymer ?
#
loop_
_entity_poly.entity_id
_entity_poly.type
_entity_poly.pdbx_seq_one_letter_code
_entity_poly.pdbx_strand_id
1 'polypeptide(L)'
;MAAPVHTKVPRSIRKKPRNYIRELCRKESRYEDTLSTRSSTWNTRISPGILSNGFNRAGASPFSKLSLELKQHIFSFIHVRNDRKAVRLVCMDWRNASEYVFGHEFRTFRVYADAPFLKTLSRLGPNKILRAPPGFEGPKVLLAIQGLIIDHIKYHTRNPKYPPDLKELFRFIPHGQLQLLHFTDTCQIDHLRLLLGGQHNLRHLALPPRVFQFDFECFDEKGLTEFKDHISSCKQLQSLHISIKNTIEDHDAARFIVHALPNLRCLSLDMMRTYNPEPSPGSPFFQNPEQLTKLINLEVLQLTGPWPWCTLDHINFRTLVVLKLRNLRNTSTILRRLNESPQSLADIGTSLRSLEVILAWVFNDTSVRDDLELMIKSFSGLHTLVIYTENNGLINPSTIEPHAASLRHLSINSNGDGDEHCYSAEQVQSILRTCQDLETFAIRLPIHQRDSHDPRSIEGIETGSSLPQILKTIAMLKKLRALRVFYPRSRNSSFDSNHLDLANMLLKVLGYYGSSIELLCTKPIWMSRRYTRACLYYRPKTSIDILGRSQTVALPFPRAEAELSDMEIIFEEYECVNMGPKLDIWVPRLIDSPVF
;
A
#
# COMPACT_ATOMS: atom_id res chain seq x y z
N MET A 1 8.14 64.67 28.77
CA MET A 1 9.30 64.42 27.91
C MET A 1 10.17 63.36 28.56
N ALA A 2 10.08 62.12 28.08
CA ALA A 2 10.97 61.02 28.42
C ALA A 2 11.12 60.16 27.15
N ALA A 3 12.36 59.90 26.74
CA ALA A 3 12.68 59.20 25.49
C ALA A 3 12.48 57.68 25.64
N PRO A 4 12.06 56.96 24.57
CA PRO A 4 11.88 55.52 24.63
C PRO A 4 13.21 54.77 24.45
N VAL A 5 13.46 53.81 25.33
CA VAL A 5 14.60 52.90 25.29
C VAL A 5 14.31 51.79 24.28
N HIS A 6 15.02 51.79 23.15
CA HIS A 6 15.02 50.68 22.20
C HIS A 6 16.00 49.58 22.63
N THR A 7 15.50 48.47 23.15
CA THR A 7 16.27 47.23 23.29
C THR A 7 16.31 46.48 21.96
N LYS A 8 17.48 46.49 21.29
CA LYS A 8 17.75 45.67 20.11
C LYS A 8 17.98 44.22 20.55
N VAL A 9 17.04 43.33 20.20
CA VAL A 9 17.25 41.88 20.27
C VAL A 9 18.21 41.43 19.16
N PRO A 10 19.25 40.61 19.43
CA PRO A 10 20.18 40.15 18.42
C PRO A 10 19.50 39.25 17.37
N ARG A 11 19.65 39.59 16.08
CA ARG A 11 19.20 38.80 14.92
C ARG A 11 20.08 37.57 14.64
N SER A 12 20.49 36.83 15.66
CA SER A 12 21.23 35.58 15.49
C SER A 12 20.52 34.45 16.20
N ILE A 13 19.83 33.63 15.41
CA ILE A 13 19.28 32.27 15.62
C ILE A 13 17.88 32.20 15.02
N ARG A 14 17.83 32.28 13.69
CA ARG A 14 16.73 31.73 12.88
C ARG A 14 17.37 31.05 11.67
N LYS A 15 18.00 29.89 11.89
CA LYS A 15 18.27 28.99 10.76
C LYS A 15 16.91 28.49 10.26
N LYS A 16 16.51 28.91 9.06
CA LYS A 16 15.28 28.47 8.41
C LYS A 16 15.27 26.93 8.34
N PRO A 17 14.16 26.24 8.67
CA PRO A 17 14.03 24.77 8.62
C PRO A 17 14.47 24.17 7.28
N ARG A 18 14.27 24.91 6.18
CA ARG A 18 14.73 24.55 4.82
C ARG A 18 16.23 24.31 4.70
N ASN A 19 17.08 25.02 5.45
CA ASN A 19 18.52 24.82 5.38
C ASN A 19 18.96 23.58 6.16
N TYR A 20 18.31 23.28 7.29
CA TYR A 20 18.59 22.07 8.07
C TYR A 20 18.21 20.79 7.32
N ILE A 21 17.07 20.78 6.62
CA ILE A 21 16.64 19.63 5.80
C ILE A 21 17.55 19.45 4.57
N ARG A 22 17.93 20.54 3.89
CA ARG A 22 18.94 20.48 2.80
C ARG A 22 20.29 19.97 3.29
N GLU A 23 20.65 20.27 4.53
CA GLU A 23 21.91 19.82 5.14
C GLU A 23 21.85 18.34 5.56
N LEU A 24 20.69 17.85 6.03
CA LEU A 24 20.43 16.42 6.26
C LEU A 24 20.45 15.61 4.96
N CYS A 25 19.74 16.04 3.91
CA CYS A 25 19.75 15.36 2.61
C CYS A 25 21.13 15.40 1.94
N ARG A 26 21.90 16.47 2.12
CA ARG A 26 23.31 16.54 1.66
C ARG A 26 24.22 15.63 2.46
N LYS A 27 23.96 15.44 3.76
CA LYS A 27 24.73 14.49 4.60
C LYS A 27 24.42 13.04 4.23
N GLU A 28 23.17 12.68 3.94
CA GLU A 28 22.81 11.34 3.44
C GLU A 28 23.41 11.06 2.06
N SER A 29 23.28 11.99 1.11
CA SER A 29 23.89 11.84 -0.23
C SER A 29 25.42 11.74 -0.15
N ARG A 30 26.07 12.53 0.71
CA ARG A 30 27.52 12.40 0.95
C ARG A 30 27.86 11.06 1.61
N TYR A 31 27.03 10.53 2.50
CA TYR A 31 27.27 9.23 3.13
C TYR A 31 27.19 8.09 2.10
N GLU A 32 26.23 8.15 1.16
CA GLU A 32 26.14 7.21 0.03
C GLU A 32 27.33 7.33 -0.93
N ASP A 33 27.76 8.55 -1.26
CA ASP A 33 28.95 8.79 -2.10
C ASP A 33 30.24 8.34 -1.40
N THR A 34 30.33 8.49 -0.07
CA THR A 34 31.49 8.05 0.73
C THR A 34 31.56 6.53 0.84
N LEU A 35 30.40 5.84 0.88
CA LEU A 35 30.34 4.37 0.85
C LEU A 35 30.67 3.81 -0.55
N SER A 36 30.22 4.49 -1.60
CA SER A 36 30.56 4.18 -3.00
C SER A 36 32.06 4.34 -3.29
N THR A 37 32.65 5.46 -2.87
CA THR A 37 34.09 5.73 -3.04
C THR A 37 34.98 4.92 -2.09
N ARG A 38 34.50 4.54 -0.89
CA ARG A 38 35.21 3.57 -0.03
C ARG A 38 35.17 2.15 -0.58
N SER A 39 34.09 1.74 -1.23
CA SER A 39 33.99 0.43 -1.91
C SER A 39 34.95 0.33 -3.11
N SER A 40 35.07 1.40 -3.92
CA SER A 40 36.01 1.42 -5.05
C SER A 40 37.49 1.49 -4.64
N THR A 41 37.80 2.17 -3.52
CA THR A 41 39.16 2.22 -2.96
C THR A 41 39.55 0.97 -2.17
N TRP A 42 38.59 0.22 -1.61
CA TRP A 42 38.85 -1.09 -1.01
C TRP A 42 39.20 -2.15 -2.06
N ASN A 43 38.57 -2.13 -3.23
CA ASN A 43 38.88 -3.09 -4.31
C ASN A 43 40.21 -2.82 -5.03
N THR A 44 40.84 -1.65 -4.85
CA THR A 44 42.10 -1.28 -5.51
C THR A 44 43.34 -1.27 -4.61
N ARG A 45 43.20 -1.52 -3.29
CA ARG A 45 44.33 -1.51 -2.33
C ARG A 45 44.62 -2.83 -1.62
N ILE A 46 43.99 -3.94 -2.02
CA ILE A 46 44.41 -5.27 -1.57
C ILE A 46 45.45 -5.80 -2.56
N SER A 47 46.72 -5.46 -2.31
CA SER A 47 47.85 -6.18 -2.93
C SER A 47 47.78 -7.67 -2.50
N PRO A 48 48.04 -8.65 -3.39
CA PRO A 48 47.84 -10.08 -3.08
C PRO A 48 48.82 -10.70 -2.05
N GLY A 49 49.57 -9.89 -1.30
CA GLY A 49 50.81 -10.35 -0.67
C GLY A 49 50.85 -10.54 0.85
N ILE A 50 49.89 -10.06 1.64
CA ILE A 50 50.09 -9.94 3.11
C ILE A 50 48.86 -10.35 3.96
N LEU A 51 48.07 -11.34 3.53
CA LEU A 51 46.99 -11.90 4.37
C LEU A 51 46.93 -13.43 4.43
N SER A 52 47.97 -14.16 4.01
CA SER A 52 47.90 -15.63 3.94
C SER A 52 48.30 -16.40 5.20
N ASN A 53 48.93 -15.80 6.23
CA ASN A 53 49.56 -16.60 7.29
C ASN A 53 49.05 -16.40 8.74
N GLY A 54 47.99 -15.61 8.97
CA GLY A 54 47.55 -15.28 10.34
C GLY A 54 46.16 -15.77 10.79
N PHE A 55 45.25 -16.09 9.88
CA PHE A 55 43.82 -16.28 10.20
C PHE A 55 43.29 -17.72 10.16
N ASN A 56 44.14 -18.72 9.91
CA ASN A 56 43.71 -20.12 9.71
C ASN A 56 43.44 -20.93 11.00
N ARG A 57 43.24 -20.30 12.17
CA ARG A 57 42.90 -21.01 13.42
C ARG A 57 41.62 -20.54 14.12
N ALA A 58 40.86 -19.61 13.55
CA ALA A 58 39.47 -19.43 13.94
C ALA A 58 38.66 -20.53 13.23
N GLY A 59 38.21 -21.54 13.97
CA GLY A 59 37.40 -22.63 13.42
C GLY A 59 36.31 -22.06 12.50
N ALA A 60 36.19 -22.63 11.29
CA ALA A 60 35.27 -22.17 10.27
C ALA A 60 33.92 -21.81 10.91
N SER A 61 33.49 -20.55 10.74
CA SER A 61 32.24 -20.04 11.31
C SER A 61 31.14 -21.10 11.13
N PRO A 62 30.38 -21.45 12.19
CA PRO A 62 29.41 -22.55 12.14
C PRO A 62 28.42 -22.40 10.96
N PHE A 63 28.18 -21.17 10.51
CA PHE A 63 27.32 -20.85 9.38
C PHE A 63 27.89 -21.19 7.99
N SER A 64 29.21 -21.34 7.85
CA SER A 64 29.83 -21.77 6.58
C SER A 64 29.51 -23.24 6.27
N LYS A 65 29.28 -24.04 7.32
CA LYS A 65 28.93 -25.47 7.24
C LYS A 65 27.45 -25.74 6.94
N LEU A 66 26.59 -24.72 6.95
CA LEU A 66 25.18 -24.90 6.58
C LEU A 66 25.08 -25.37 5.13
N SER A 67 24.09 -26.23 4.85
CA SER A 67 23.79 -26.63 3.48
C SER A 67 23.32 -25.42 2.65
N LEU A 68 23.38 -25.55 1.33
CA LEU A 68 22.90 -24.52 0.41
C LEU A 68 21.42 -24.21 0.67
N GLU A 69 20.60 -25.24 0.85
CA GLU A 69 19.16 -25.16 1.07
C GLU A 69 18.84 -24.41 2.37
N LEU A 70 19.57 -24.69 3.45
CA LEU A 70 19.39 -23.99 4.72
C LEU A 70 19.78 -22.51 4.62
N LYS A 71 20.88 -22.19 3.93
CA LYS A 71 21.27 -20.79 3.66
C LYS A 71 20.20 -20.08 2.85
N GLN A 72 19.69 -20.72 1.79
CA GLN A 72 18.63 -20.18 0.96
C GLN A 72 17.33 -19.97 1.77
N HIS A 73 16.97 -20.91 2.63
CA HIS A 73 15.83 -20.79 3.53
C HIS A 73 15.99 -19.60 4.48
N ILE A 74 17.15 -19.44 5.12
CA ILE A 74 17.47 -18.26 5.96
C ILE A 74 17.29 -16.96 5.17
N PHE A 75 17.80 -16.89 3.94
CA PHE A 75 17.71 -15.69 3.11
C PHE A 75 16.28 -15.36 2.69
N SER A 76 15.37 -16.34 2.65
CA SER A 76 13.95 -16.07 2.35
C SER A 76 13.28 -15.15 3.38
N PHE A 77 13.79 -15.12 4.62
CA PHE A 77 13.32 -14.23 5.70
C PHE A 77 13.96 -12.83 5.69
N ILE A 78 14.94 -12.57 4.82
CA ILE A 78 15.60 -11.26 4.73
C ILE A 78 14.78 -10.36 3.80
N HIS A 79 13.88 -9.58 4.39
CA HIS A 79 12.99 -8.67 3.64
C HIS A 79 13.59 -7.27 3.43
N VAL A 80 14.53 -6.86 4.28
CA VAL A 80 15.17 -5.54 4.20
C VAL A 80 16.19 -5.52 3.07
N ARG A 81 16.00 -4.62 2.09
CA ARG A 81 16.85 -4.53 0.89
C ARG A 81 18.33 -4.29 1.21
N ASN A 82 18.63 -3.49 2.24
CA ASN A 82 20.01 -3.22 2.64
C ASN A 82 20.69 -4.48 3.20
N ASP A 83 19.95 -5.29 3.94
CA ASP A 83 20.45 -6.53 4.51
C ASP A 83 20.73 -7.55 3.39
N ARG A 84 19.89 -7.60 2.35
CA ARG A 84 20.16 -8.41 1.14
C ARG A 84 21.49 -8.05 0.47
N LYS A 85 21.84 -6.75 0.41
CA LYS A 85 23.14 -6.31 -0.13
C LYS A 85 24.29 -6.72 0.78
N ALA A 86 24.11 -6.60 2.10
CA ALA A 86 25.12 -6.97 3.08
C ALA A 86 25.45 -8.47 3.04
N VAL A 87 24.44 -9.34 2.85
CA VAL A 87 24.62 -10.80 2.71
C VAL A 87 25.62 -11.16 1.60
N ARG A 88 25.57 -10.45 0.46
CA ARG A 88 26.49 -10.67 -0.68
C ARG A 88 27.94 -10.32 -0.38
N LEU A 89 28.19 -9.57 0.70
CA LEU A 89 29.52 -9.13 1.11
C LEU A 89 30.15 -10.02 2.18
N VAL A 90 29.43 -11.04 2.68
CA VAL A 90 29.92 -11.92 3.76
C VAL A 90 31.01 -12.87 3.26
N CYS A 91 30.68 -13.71 2.27
CA CYS A 91 31.64 -14.59 1.57
C CYS A 91 31.04 -15.07 0.24
N MET A 92 31.85 -15.70 -0.62
CA MET A 92 31.37 -16.18 -1.93
C MET A 92 30.27 -17.24 -1.83
N ASP A 93 30.37 -18.15 -0.88
CA ASP A 93 29.36 -19.19 -0.66
C ASP A 93 27.99 -18.58 -0.29
N TRP A 94 27.97 -17.59 0.61
CA TRP A 94 26.75 -16.85 0.95
C TRP A 94 26.23 -16.02 -0.22
N ARG A 95 27.12 -15.40 -0.98
CA ARG A 95 26.76 -14.66 -2.19
C ARG A 95 26.03 -15.58 -3.17
N ASN A 96 26.62 -16.72 -3.52
CA ASN A 96 26.06 -17.68 -4.47
C ASN A 96 24.70 -18.22 -3.99
N ALA A 97 24.59 -18.58 -2.71
CA ALA A 97 23.33 -19.02 -2.11
C ALA A 97 22.25 -17.92 -2.17
N SER A 98 22.64 -16.68 -1.88
CA SER A 98 21.73 -15.53 -1.87
C SER A 98 21.29 -15.07 -3.26
N GLU A 99 22.12 -15.27 -4.28
CA GLU A 99 21.79 -14.86 -5.66
C GLU A 99 20.62 -15.63 -6.24
N TYR A 100 20.48 -16.91 -5.88
CA TYR A 100 19.31 -17.71 -6.25
C TYR A 100 18.03 -17.15 -5.60
N VAL A 101 18.04 -16.96 -4.28
CA VAL A 101 16.86 -16.52 -3.51
C VAL A 101 16.46 -15.09 -3.86
N PHE A 102 17.43 -14.18 -3.90
CA PHE A 102 17.18 -12.77 -4.20
C PHE A 102 16.99 -12.51 -5.70
N GLY A 103 17.34 -13.48 -6.56
CA GLY A 103 17.15 -13.43 -8.00
C GLY A 103 15.75 -13.86 -8.46
N HIS A 104 14.96 -14.50 -7.59
CA HIS A 104 13.59 -14.90 -7.92
C HIS A 104 12.67 -13.74 -8.24
N GLU A 105 12.89 -12.57 -7.63
CA GLU A 105 12.15 -11.36 -7.95
C GLU A 105 13.09 -10.32 -8.56
N PHE A 106 12.89 -10.02 -9.83
CA PHE A 106 13.59 -8.96 -10.52
C PHE A 106 12.71 -7.71 -10.56
N ARG A 107 13.16 -6.64 -9.91
CA ARG A 107 12.52 -5.33 -9.98
C ARG A 107 13.37 -4.34 -10.75
N THR A 108 12.84 -3.77 -11.83
CA THR A 108 13.50 -2.67 -12.54
C THR A 108 13.40 -1.41 -11.68
N PHE A 109 14.49 -0.86 -11.18
CA PHE A 109 14.46 0.40 -10.45
C PHE A 109 15.00 1.50 -11.35
N ARG A 110 14.19 2.52 -11.67
CA ARG A 110 14.58 3.75 -12.39
C ARG A 110 15.61 3.49 -13.50
N VAL A 111 15.17 3.38 -14.76
CA VAL A 111 15.96 3.09 -15.99
C VAL A 111 17.44 3.50 -16.03
N TYR A 112 17.86 4.57 -15.35
CA TYR A 112 19.27 4.94 -15.21
C TYR A 112 20.15 3.95 -14.42
N ALA A 113 19.63 3.24 -13.41
CA ALA A 113 20.44 2.33 -12.59
C ALA A 113 20.65 0.95 -13.27
N ASP A 114 19.64 0.46 -13.98
CA ASP A 114 19.67 -0.87 -14.61
C ASP A 114 20.03 -0.83 -16.11
N ALA A 115 20.12 0.37 -16.72
CA ALA A 115 20.52 0.52 -18.12
C ALA A 115 21.83 -0.21 -18.48
N PRO A 116 22.89 -0.24 -17.64
CA PRO A 116 24.09 -1.03 -17.95
C PRO A 116 23.81 -2.54 -18.01
N PHE A 117 22.96 -3.08 -17.13
CA PHE A 117 22.57 -4.48 -17.13
C PHE A 117 21.73 -4.82 -18.36
N LEU A 118 20.68 -4.04 -18.63
CA LEU A 118 19.81 -4.24 -19.80
C LEU A 118 20.59 -4.08 -21.11
N LYS A 119 21.47 -3.08 -21.24
CA LYS A 119 22.37 -2.94 -22.40
C LYS A 119 23.33 -4.12 -22.56
N THR A 120 23.79 -4.70 -21.44
CA THR A 120 24.65 -5.88 -21.47
C THR A 120 23.87 -7.09 -21.99
N LEU A 121 22.61 -7.27 -21.58
CA LEU A 121 21.72 -8.28 -22.15
C LEU A 121 21.48 -8.09 -23.65
N SER A 122 21.14 -6.86 -24.07
CA SER A 122 20.94 -6.51 -25.49
C SER A 122 22.17 -6.81 -26.36
N ARG A 123 23.39 -6.62 -25.82
CA ARG A 123 24.65 -6.88 -26.54
C ARG A 123 25.01 -8.36 -26.65
N LEU A 124 24.59 -9.18 -25.70
CA LEU A 124 24.89 -10.61 -25.70
C LEU A 124 23.99 -11.34 -26.71
N GLY A 125 22.73 -10.96 -26.84
CA GLY A 125 21.76 -11.65 -27.70
C GLY A 125 21.41 -13.06 -27.20
N PRO A 126 20.25 -13.62 -27.58
CA PRO A 126 19.72 -14.89 -27.07
C PRO A 126 20.70 -16.06 -27.16
N ASN A 127 21.46 -16.14 -28.26
CA ASN A 127 22.35 -17.27 -28.54
C ASN A 127 23.70 -17.23 -27.82
N LYS A 128 24.18 -16.05 -27.36
CA LYS A 128 25.46 -15.97 -26.62
C LYS A 128 25.29 -16.06 -25.11
N ILE A 129 24.10 -15.79 -24.58
CA ILE A 129 23.79 -15.94 -23.15
C ILE A 129 23.93 -17.41 -22.71
N LEU A 130 23.50 -18.35 -23.55
CA LEU A 130 23.66 -19.79 -23.30
C LEU A 130 25.12 -20.29 -23.49
N ARG A 131 25.98 -19.48 -24.12
CA ARG A 131 27.39 -19.79 -24.39
C ARG A 131 28.36 -18.85 -23.66
N ALA A 132 27.86 -18.09 -22.68
CA ALA A 132 28.69 -17.13 -21.97
C ALA A 132 29.80 -17.87 -21.20
N PRO A 133 31.03 -17.35 -21.19
CA PRO A 133 32.15 -18.02 -20.53
C PRO A 133 31.87 -18.25 -19.04
N PRO A 134 32.40 -19.32 -18.44
CA PRO A 134 32.28 -19.57 -17.01
C PRO A 134 32.83 -18.35 -16.24
N GLY A 135 31.94 -17.68 -15.49
CA GLY A 135 32.23 -16.42 -14.79
C GLY A 135 31.30 -15.26 -15.17
N PHE A 136 30.53 -15.37 -16.26
CA PHE A 136 29.48 -14.42 -16.60
C PHE A 136 28.15 -14.88 -15.98
N GLU A 137 27.77 -14.35 -14.81
CA GLU A 137 26.63 -14.81 -14.01
C GLU A 137 25.26 -14.27 -14.48
N GLY A 138 25.25 -13.24 -15.34
CA GLY A 138 24.03 -12.60 -15.85
C GLY A 138 22.96 -13.54 -16.44
N PRO A 139 23.33 -14.54 -17.28
CA PRO A 139 22.42 -15.55 -17.80
C PRO A 139 21.69 -16.36 -16.72
N LYS A 140 22.39 -16.74 -15.65
CA LYS A 140 21.83 -17.60 -14.60
C LYS A 140 20.78 -16.87 -13.76
N VAL A 141 20.98 -15.57 -13.53
CA VAL A 141 19.99 -14.74 -12.82
C VAL A 141 18.69 -14.69 -13.60
N LEU A 142 18.73 -14.53 -14.93
CA LEU A 142 17.52 -14.50 -15.76
C LEU A 142 16.71 -15.80 -15.72
N LEU A 143 17.39 -16.94 -15.66
CA LEU A 143 16.76 -18.27 -15.50
C LEU A 143 16.16 -18.49 -14.10
N ALA A 144 16.47 -17.64 -13.12
CA ALA A 144 15.93 -17.73 -11.76
C ALA A 144 14.71 -16.82 -11.53
N ILE A 145 14.46 -15.84 -12.41
CA ILE A 145 13.38 -14.84 -12.25
C ILE A 145 12.01 -15.52 -12.34
N GLN A 146 11.30 -15.60 -11.23
CA GLN A 146 9.90 -16.04 -11.17
C GLN A 146 8.93 -14.87 -10.99
N GLY A 147 9.40 -13.75 -10.47
CA GLY A 147 8.66 -12.51 -10.31
C GLY A 147 9.32 -11.36 -11.06
N LEU A 148 8.59 -10.71 -11.95
CA LEU A 148 9.04 -9.53 -12.66
C LEU A 148 8.21 -8.32 -12.25
N ILE A 149 8.85 -7.34 -11.61
CA ILE A 149 8.23 -6.07 -11.22
C ILE A 149 8.85 -4.92 -12.00
N ILE A 150 8.06 -4.28 -12.85
CA ILE A 150 8.51 -3.17 -13.68
C ILE A 150 8.07 -1.86 -13.03
N ASP A 151 8.97 -1.27 -12.25
CA ASP A 151 8.72 -0.02 -11.53
C ASP A 151 8.91 1.22 -12.42
N HIS A 152 8.17 2.28 -12.08
CA HIS A 152 8.00 3.56 -12.77
C HIS A 152 9.22 3.97 -13.59
N ILE A 153 9.06 3.93 -14.92
CA ILE A 153 10.01 4.57 -15.81
C ILE A 153 9.59 6.03 -15.95
N LYS A 154 10.25 6.93 -15.20
CA LYS A 154 10.06 8.37 -15.36
C LYS A 154 10.57 8.83 -16.73
N TYR A 155 9.76 8.67 -17.76
CA TYR A 155 9.90 9.50 -18.95
C TYR A 155 9.14 10.79 -18.68
N HIS A 156 9.88 11.89 -18.52
CA HIS A 156 9.33 13.24 -18.43
C HIS A 156 8.76 13.75 -19.78
N THR A 157 8.59 12.86 -20.76
CA THR A 157 8.10 13.19 -22.09
C THR A 157 6.64 12.76 -22.22
N ARG A 158 5.84 13.58 -22.91
CA ARG A 158 4.43 13.30 -23.23
C ARG A 158 4.21 11.98 -23.99
N ASN A 159 5.29 11.36 -24.47
CA ASN A 159 5.33 10.02 -25.05
C ASN A 159 6.36 9.17 -24.28
N PRO A 160 5.96 8.37 -23.28
CA PRO A 160 6.87 7.46 -22.58
C PRO A 160 7.18 6.27 -23.48
N LYS A 161 8.18 6.40 -24.37
CA LYS A 161 8.72 5.24 -25.08
C LYS A 161 9.56 4.44 -24.10
N TYR A 162 9.09 3.24 -23.78
CA TYR A 162 9.88 2.23 -23.08
C TYR A 162 11.29 2.10 -23.68
N PRO A 163 12.33 1.85 -22.87
CA PRO A 163 13.64 1.60 -23.42
C PRO A 163 13.56 0.39 -24.36
N PRO A 164 14.13 0.44 -25.57
CA PRO A 164 14.16 -0.72 -26.46
C PRO A 164 14.80 -1.94 -25.79
N ASP A 165 15.72 -1.72 -24.85
CA ASP A 165 16.36 -2.78 -24.05
C ASP A 165 15.38 -3.57 -23.15
N LEU A 166 14.18 -3.05 -22.86
CA LEU A 166 13.17 -3.78 -22.10
C LEU A 166 12.54 -4.91 -22.94
N LYS A 167 12.39 -4.71 -24.27
CA LYS A 167 11.95 -5.77 -25.19
C LYS A 167 12.93 -6.95 -25.17
N GLU A 168 14.22 -6.65 -25.11
CA GLU A 168 15.26 -7.66 -25.02
C GLU A 168 15.13 -8.47 -23.73
N LEU A 169 14.95 -7.82 -22.57
CA LEU A 169 14.69 -8.52 -21.30
C LEU A 169 13.55 -9.54 -21.44
N PHE A 170 12.43 -9.16 -22.04
CA PHE A 170 11.28 -10.05 -22.20
C PHE A 170 11.56 -11.26 -23.07
N ARG A 171 12.38 -11.09 -24.12
CA ARG A 171 12.82 -12.20 -24.98
C ARG A 171 13.73 -13.19 -24.27
N PHE A 172 14.46 -12.74 -23.24
CA PHE A 172 15.36 -13.62 -22.48
C PHE A 172 14.67 -14.35 -21.34
N ILE A 173 13.46 -13.96 -20.95
CA ILE A 173 12.71 -14.67 -19.90
C ILE A 173 12.13 -15.94 -20.54
N PRO A 174 12.51 -17.14 -20.05
CA PRO A 174 11.97 -18.39 -20.56
C PRO A 174 10.44 -18.47 -20.43
N HIS A 175 9.85 -19.18 -21.39
CA HIS A 175 8.42 -19.46 -21.38
C HIS A 175 8.03 -20.26 -20.13
N GLY A 176 6.90 -19.90 -19.51
CA GLY A 176 6.35 -20.57 -18.33
C GLY A 176 7.15 -20.36 -17.05
N GLN A 177 8.14 -19.48 -17.02
CA GLN A 177 8.97 -19.27 -15.84
C GLN A 177 8.32 -18.30 -14.85
N LEU A 178 7.64 -17.26 -15.34
CA LEU A 178 7.05 -16.23 -14.50
C LEU A 178 5.82 -16.75 -13.79
N GLN A 179 5.83 -16.57 -12.47
CA GLN A 179 4.69 -16.74 -11.57
C GLN A 179 4.08 -15.39 -11.17
N LEU A 180 4.88 -14.31 -11.20
CA LEU A 180 4.44 -12.95 -10.89
C LEU A 180 4.88 -11.97 -11.97
N LEU A 181 3.95 -11.15 -12.43
CA LEU A 181 4.20 -10.04 -13.36
C LEU A 181 3.45 -8.80 -12.87
N HIS A 182 4.18 -7.73 -12.58
CA HIS A 182 3.61 -6.50 -12.04
C HIS A 182 4.24 -5.29 -12.71
N PHE A 183 3.41 -4.42 -13.27
CA PHE A 183 3.81 -3.09 -13.74
C PHE A 183 3.33 -2.03 -12.74
N THR A 184 4.12 -1.00 -12.44
CA THR A 184 3.67 0.04 -11.49
C THR A 184 3.18 1.33 -12.16
N ASP A 185 3.38 1.51 -13.48
CA ASP A 185 2.98 2.74 -14.19
C ASP A 185 2.32 2.47 -15.57
N THR A 186 3.05 2.57 -16.68
CA THR A 186 2.50 2.28 -18.03
C THR A 186 2.94 0.88 -18.47
N CYS A 187 2.45 0.36 -19.60
CA CYS A 187 3.02 -0.79 -20.30
C CYS A 187 2.51 -0.71 -21.73
N GLN A 188 3.38 -0.86 -22.72
CA GLN A 188 2.92 -0.95 -24.10
C GLN A 188 2.27 -2.31 -24.32
N ILE A 189 1.15 -2.36 -25.04
CA ILE A 189 0.43 -3.61 -25.28
C ILE A 189 1.30 -4.67 -25.96
N ASP A 190 2.20 -4.27 -26.86
CA ASP A 190 3.16 -5.18 -27.50
C ASP A 190 4.09 -5.87 -26.50
N HIS A 191 4.48 -5.17 -25.43
CA HIS A 191 5.29 -5.76 -24.37
C HIS A 191 4.49 -6.75 -23.54
N LEU A 192 3.25 -6.38 -23.23
CA LEU A 192 2.33 -7.24 -22.52
C LEU A 192 2.04 -8.52 -23.32
N ARG A 193 1.83 -8.40 -24.64
CA ARG A 193 1.65 -9.53 -25.58
C ARG A 193 2.85 -10.46 -25.55
N LEU A 194 4.06 -9.92 -25.75
CA LEU A 194 5.30 -10.70 -25.75
C LEU A 194 5.52 -11.46 -24.44
N LEU A 195 5.17 -10.84 -23.31
CA LEU A 195 5.28 -11.48 -22.01
C LEU A 195 4.17 -12.51 -21.79
N LEU A 196 2.90 -12.13 -21.89
CA LEU A 196 1.79 -13.02 -21.54
C LEU A 196 1.71 -14.25 -22.45
N GLY A 197 2.00 -14.11 -23.75
CA GLY A 197 1.93 -15.22 -24.70
C GLY A 197 2.89 -16.37 -24.41
N GLY A 198 3.86 -16.17 -23.52
CA GLY A 198 4.77 -17.22 -23.09
C GLY A 198 4.55 -17.78 -21.69
N GLN A 199 3.68 -17.21 -20.85
CA GLN A 199 3.75 -17.38 -19.39
C GLN A 199 2.54 -18.10 -18.81
N HIS A 200 2.37 -19.37 -19.16
CA HIS A 200 1.24 -20.20 -18.73
C HIS A 200 1.22 -20.52 -17.22
N ASN A 201 2.36 -20.38 -16.51
CA ASN A 201 2.47 -20.59 -15.06
C ASN A 201 2.24 -19.32 -14.23
N LEU A 202 1.80 -18.24 -14.87
CA LEU A 202 1.55 -16.97 -14.19
C LEU A 202 0.42 -17.12 -13.16
N ARG A 203 0.70 -16.76 -11.91
CA ARG A 203 -0.24 -16.80 -10.77
C ARG A 203 -0.72 -15.42 -10.37
N HIS A 204 0.14 -14.40 -10.53
CA HIS A 204 -0.15 -13.02 -10.18
C HIS A 204 0.13 -12.10 -11.36
N LEU A 205 -0.87 -11.33 -11.77
CA LEU A 205 -0.76 -10.32 -12.81
C LEU A 205 -1.31 -8.99 -12.30
N ALA A 206 -0.49 -7.95 -12.36
CA ALA A 206 -0.88 -6.61 -11.96
C ALA A 206 -0.57 -5.57 -13.05
N LEU A 207 -1.63 -4.97 -13.58
CA LEU A 207 -1.64 -3.99 -14.65
C LEU A 207 -2.27 -2.67 -14.16
N PRO A 208 -1.47 -1.62 -13.98
CA PRO A 208 -1.89 -0.37 -13.37
C PRO A 208 -2.70 0.52 -14.34
N PRO A 209 -3.38 1.57 -13.82
CA PRO A 209 -4.29 2.43 -14.58
C PRO A 209 -3.75 3.14 -15.80
N ARG A 210 -2.43 3.33 -15.85
CA ARG A 210 -1.79 4.08 -16.93
C ARG A 210 -1.28 3.19 -18.06
N VAL A 211 -1.28 1.86 -17.90
CA VAL A 211 -1.01 0.91 -18.99
C VAL A 211 -1.86 1.27 -20.21
N PHE A 212 -3.13 1.52 -19.95
CA PHE A 212 -4.09 1.84 -20.98
C PHE A 212 -4.34 3.35 -21.10
N GLN A 213 -3.48 4.26 -20.64
CA GLN A 213 -3.72 5.70 -20.86
C GLN A 213 -3.09 6.26 -22.13
N PHE A 214 -1.96 5.71 -22.58
CA PHE A 214 -1.09 6.40 -23.54
C PHE A 214 -1.20 5.95 -25.00
N ASP A 215 -1.80 4.79 -25.33
CA ASP A 215 -1.88 4.27 -26.71
C ASP A 215 -3.29 3.71 -27.05
N PHE A 216 -4.39 4.38 -26.69
CA PHE A 216 -5.74 3.88 -27.04
C PHE A 216 -6.17 4.13 -28.48
N GLU A 217 -5.43 4.92 -29.26
CA GLU A 217 -5.56 4.82 -30.71
C GLU A 217 -5.10 3.44 -31.23
N CYS A 218 -4.41 2.63 -30.39
CA CYS A 218 -3.90 1.30 -30.73
C CYS A 218 -4.50 0.16 -29.89
N PHE A 219 -5.46 0.44 -29.01
CA PHE A 219 -6.26 -0.57 -28.29
C PHE A 219 -7.64 -0.63 -28.94
N ASP A 220 -7.62 -0.93 -30.23
CA ASP A 220 -8.81 -1.28 -31.00
C ASP A 220 -9.39 -2.61 -30.50
N GLU A 221 -10.57 -2.97 -31.02
CA GLU A 221 -11.24 -4.25 -30.76
C GLU A 221 -10.29 -5.46 -30.95
N LYS A 222 -9.32 -5.33 -31.87
CA LYS A 222 -8.27 -6.33 -32.12
C LYS A 222 -7.29 -6.44 -30.96
N GLY A 223 -6.77 -5.33 -30.43
CA GLY A 223 -5.88 -5.34 -29.26
C GLY A 223 -6.54 -5.95 -28.02
N LEU A 224 -7.83 -5.68 -27.84
CA LEU A 224 -8.62 -6.29 -26.77
C LEU A 224 -8.81 -7.79 -26.96
N THR A 225 -9.17 -8.23 -28.16
CA THR A 225 -9.35 -9.64 -28.50
C THR A 225 -8.05 -10.42 -28.32
N GLU A 226 -6.93 -9.88 -28.77
CA GLU A 226 -5.63 -10.52 -28.54
C GLU A 226 -5.27 -10.57 -27.05
N PHE A 227 -5.54 -9.53 -26.27
CA PHE A 227 -5.33 -9.58 -24.83
C PHE A 227 -6.16 -10.68 -24.17
N LYS A 228 -7.43 -10.83 -24.60
CA LYS A 228 -8.32 -11.91 -24.18
C LYS A 228 -7.71 -13.30 -24.48
N ASP A 229 -7.15 -13.50 -25.66
CA ASP A 229 -6.51 -14.77 -26.03
C ASP A 229 -5.29 -15.08 -25.14
N HIS A 230 -4.42 -14.08 -24.93
CA HIS A 230 -3.21 -14.25 -24.13
C HIS A 230 -3.53 -14.51 -22.65
N ILE A 231 -4.47 -13.76 -22.06
CA ILE A 231 -4.83 -13.96 -20.64
C ILE A 231 -5.54 -15.29 -20.42
N SER A 232 -6.33 -15.77 -21.40
CA SER A 232 -6.99 -17.08 -21.36
C SER A 232 -5.99 -18.25 -21.33
N SER A 233 -4.76 -18.04 -21.81
CA SER A 233 -3.69 -19.03 -21.71
C SER A 233 -3.11 -19.15 -20.30
N CYS A 234 -3.29 -18.12 -19.45
CA CYS A 234 -2.80 -18.08 -18.07
C CYS A 234 -3.78 -18.77 -17.10
N LYS A 235 -4.10 -20.04 -17.33
CA LYS A 235 -5.11 -20.79 -16.55
C LYS A 235 -4.76 -20.94 -15.07
N GLN A 236 -3.49 -20.77 -14.69
CA GLN A 236 -3.00 -20.82 -13.31
C GLN A 236 -3.14 -19.48 -12.57
N LEU A 237 -3.70 -18.45 -13.21
CA LEU A 237 -3.82 -17.13 -12.61
C LEU A 237 -4.78 -17.16 -11.41
N GLN A 238 -4.26 -16.77 -10.24
CA GLN A 238 -4.98 -16.73 -8.97
C GLN A 238 -5.30 -15.30 -8.56
N SER A 239 -4.46 -14.35 -8.96
CA SER A 239 -4.60 -12.93 -8.63
C SER A 239 -4.47 -12.08 -9.89
N LEU A 240 -5.50 -11.29 -10.14
CA LEU A 240 -5.53 -10.32 -11.23
C LEU A 240 -5.86 -8.94 -10.68
N HIS A 241 -4.94 -8.01 -10.92
CA HIS A 241 -5.21 -6.59 -10.79
C HIS A 241 -5.14 -5.96 -12.18
N ILE A 242 -6.23 -5.37 -12.63
CA ILE A 242 -6.28 -4.66 -13.91
C ILE A 242 -7.07 -3.39 -13.75
N SER A 243 -6.56 -2.31 -14.33
CA SER A 243 -7.32 -1.10 -14.48
C SER A 243 -7.75 -0.93 -15.93
N ILE A 244 -9.02 -0.64 -16.14
CA ILE A 244 -9.65 -0.56 -17.44
C ILE A 244 -10.18 0.86 -17.62
N LYS A 245 -10.25 1.38 -18.86
CA LYS A 245 -11.02 2.59 -19.10
C LYS A 245 -12.52 2.24 -19.04
N ASN A 246 -13.37 3.24 -18.83
CA ASN A 246 -14.81 3.05 -18.78
C ASN A 246 -15.42 3.29 -20.17
N THR A 247 -15.20 2.37 -21.11
CA THR A 247 -15.93 2.28 -22.38
C THR A 247 -16.89 1.08 -22.38
N ILE A 248 -17.80 1.00 -23.35
CA ILE A 248 -18.77 -0.12 -23.42
C ILE A 248 -18.03 -1.45 -23.68
N GLU A 249 -17.05 -1.43 -24.60
CA GLU A 249 -16.21 -2.58 -24.95
C GLU A 249 -15.35 -3.09 -23.76
N ASP A 250 -14.96 -2.17 -22.88
CA ASP A 250 -14.18 -2.46 -21.68
C ASP A 250 -14.97 -3.29 -20.64
N HIS A 251 -16.29 -3.16 -20.61
CA HIS A 251 -17.12 -3.96 -19.70
C HIS A 251 -17.25 -5.41 -20.17
N ASP A 252 -17.38 -5.64 -21.48
CA ASP A 252 -17.35 -6.99 -22.07
C ASP A 252 -15.99 -7.65 -21.87
N ALA A 253 -14.91 -6.86 -21.87
CA ALA A 253 -13.59 -7.33 -21.50
C ALA A 253 -13.53 -7.82 -20.05
N ALA A 254 -14.02 -7.01 -19.10
CA ALA A 254 -14.03 -7.37 -17.69
C ALA A 254 -14.81 -8.67 -17.46
N ARG A 255 -16.00 -8.79 -18.04
CA ARG A 255 -16.82 -10.02 -17.99
C ARG A 255 -16.05 -11.21 -18.58
N PHE A 256 -15.47 -11.07 -19.78
CA PHE A 256 -14.71 -12.15 -20.40
C PHE A 256 -13.53 -12.61 -19.55
N ILE A 257 -12.71 -11.67 -19.07
CA ILE A 257 -11.51 -11.95 -18.27
C ILE A 257 -11.89 -12.77 -17.03
N VAL A 258 -12.98 -12.37 -16.38
CA VAL A 258 -13.53 -13.02 -15.20
C VAL A 258 -13.92 -14.48 -15.51
N HIS A 259 -14.52 -14.77 -16.68
CA HIS A 259 -14.85 -16.14 -17.08
C HIS A 259 -13.67 -16.99 -17.60
N ALA A 260 -12.68 -16.37 -18.24
CA ALA A 260 -11.53 -17.05 -18.81
C ALA A 260 -10.57 -17.63 -17.75
N LEU A 261 -10.71 -17.23 -16.48
CA LEU A 261 -9.75 -17.52 -15.41
C LEU A 261 -10.40 -18.36 -14.29
N PRO A 262 -10.46 -19.70 -14.46
CA PRO A 262 -11.21 -20.57 -13.55
C PRO A 262 -10.62 -20.71 -12.14
N ASN A 263 -9.34 -20.36 -11.97
CA ASN A 263 -8.61 -20.46 -10.69
C ASN A 263 -8.46 -19.11 -9.98
N LEU A 264 -9.14 -18.08 -10.48
CA LEU A 264 -9.03 -16.74 -9.93
C LEU A 264 -9.65 -16.68 -8.52
N ARG A 265 -8.85 -16.24 -7.54
CA ARG A 265 -9.26 -16.04 -6.14
C ARG A 265 -9.25 -14.57 -5.75
N CYS A 266 -8.37 -13.77 -6.36
CA CYS A 266 -8.26 -12.34 -6.09
C CYS A 266 -8.48 -11.55 -7.36
N LEU A 267 -9.45 -10.65 -7.34
CA LEU A 267 -9.78 -9.78 -8.45
C LEU A 267 -9.80 -8.33 -7.96
N SER A 268 -8.98 -7.51 -8.58
CA SER A 268 -8.99 -6.07 -8.34
C SER A 268 -9.14 -5.35 -9.67
N LEU A 269 -10.24 -4.62 -9.78
CA LEU A 269 -10.60 -3.92 -10.98
C LEU A 269 -10.71 -2.41 -10.71
N ASP A 270 -10.02 -1.60 -11.51
CA ASP A 270 -10.01 -0.15 -11.36
C ASP A 270 -10.47 0.54 -12.65
N MET A 271 -11.69 1.09 -12.67
CA MET A 271 -12.18 1.87 -13.80
C MET A 271 -11.79 3.32 -13.69
N MET A 272 -11.00 3.77 -14.65
CA MET A 272 -10.63 5.18 -14.75
C MET A 272 -11.80 6.01 -15.28
N ARG A 273 -12.02 7.18 -14.66
CA ARG A 273 -13.06 8.14 -15.03
C ARG A 273 -12.96 8.52 -16.51
N THR A 274 -13.87 8.01 -17.33
CA THR A 274 -14.23 8.66 -18.59
C THR A 274 -15.53 9.44 -18.37
N TYR A 275 -15.72 10.51 -19.14
CA TYR A 275 -16.86 11.43 -19.04
C TYR A 275 -18.17 10.84 -19.58
N ASN A 276 -18.18 9.57 -19.99
CA ASN A 276 -19.35 9.02 -20.66
C ASN A 276 -20.49 8.75 -19.67
N PRO A 277 -21.73 9.10 -20.05
CA PRO A 277 -22.92 8.74 -19.29
C PRO A 277 -23.04 7.22 -19.22
N GLU A 278 -23.72 6.75 -18.17
CA GLU A 278 -24.00 5.33 -17.97
C GLU A 278 -24.54 4.68 -19.24
N PRO A 279 -24.16 3.42 -19.52
CA PRO A 279 -24.84 2.64 -20.54
C PRO A 279 -26.31 2.59 -20.17
N SER A 280 -27.18 2.98 -21.10
CA SER A 280 -28.62 2.95 -20.89
C SER A 280 -29.06 1.53 -20.51
N PRO A 281 -30.06 1.35 -19.62
CA PRO A 281 -30.53 0.02 -19.19
C PRO A 281 -30.96 -0.91 -20.34
N GLY A 282 -31.25 -0.34 -21.52
CA GLY A 282 -31.56 -1.08 -22.76
C GLY A 282 -30.35 -1.43 -23.63
N SER A 283 -29.13 -1.13 -23.19
CA SER A 283 -27.91 -1.53 -23.89
C SER A 283 -27.89 -3.06 -24.07
N PRO A 284 -27.47 -3.59 -25.24
CA PRO A 284 -27.32 -5.03 -25.47
C PRO A 284 -26.41 -5.70 -24.42
N PHE A 285 -25.59 -4.90 -23.72
CA PHE A 285 -24.83 -5.27 -22.54
C PHE A 285 -25.65 -5.98 -21.45
N PHE A 286 -26.92 -5.61 -21.25
CA PHE A 286 -27.81 -6.17 -20.22
C PHE A 286 -28.69 -7.33 -20.71
N GLN A 287 -28.67 -7.67 -22.00
CA GLN A 287 -29.70 -8.51 -22.62
C GLN A 287 -29.39 -10.02 -22.68
N ASN A 288 -28.21 -10.47 -22.23
CA ASN A 288 -27.84 -11.90 -22.23
C ASN A 288 -27.32 -12.41 -20.87
N PRO A 289 -28.18 -12.51 -19.84
CA PRO A 289 -27.84 -13.14 -18.56
C PRO A 289 -27.76 -14.68 -18.64
N GLU A 290 -28.46 -15.31 -19.60
CA GLU A 290 -28.62 -16.78 -19.66
C GLU A 290 -27.34 -17.55 -20.05
N GLN A 291 -26.33 -16.89 -20.61
CA GLN A 291 -25.09 -17.56 -21.05
C GLN A 291 -24.04 -17.76 -19.94
N LEU A 292 -24.27 -17.23 -18.73
CA LEU A 292 -23.29 -17.28 -17.64
C LEU A 292 -23.83 -18.04 -16.43
N THR A 293 -23.80 -19.36 -16.52
CA THR A 293 -24.28 -20.26 -15.46
C THR A 293 -23.27 -20.49 -14.33
N LYS A 294 -21.99 -20.13 -14.52
CA LYS A 294 -20.93 -20.41 -13.53
C LYS A 294 -20.54 -19.14 -12.77
N LEU A 295 -20.91 -19.11 -11.49
CA LEU A 295 -20.43 -18.11 -10.54
C LEU A 295 -18.95 -18.34 -10.24
N ILE A 296 -18.23 -17.25 -10.02
CA ILE A 296 -16.80 -17.30 -9.73
C ILE A 296 -16.58 -17.17 -8.22
N ASN A 297 -15.80 -18.10 -7.69
CA ASN A 297 -15.46 -18.17 -6.28
C ASN A 297 -14.25 -17.27 -6.00
N LEU A 298 -14.52 -16.02 -5.66
CA LEU A 298 -13.49 -15.07 -5.24
C LEU A 298 -13.35 -15.06 -3.72
N GLU A 299 -12.13 -14.86 -3.25
CA GLU A 299 -11.79 -14.58 -1.85
C GLU A 299 -11.55 -13.09 -1.62
N VAL A 300 -11.01 -12.39 -2.62
CA VAL A 300 -10.75 -10.96 -2.56
C VAL A 300 -11.35 -10.30 -3.78
N LEU A 301 -12.21 -9.31 -3.55
CA LEU A 301 -12.79 -8.47 -4.59
C LEU A 301 -12.53 -7.01 -4.25
N GLN A 302 -11.87 -6.30 -5.16
CA GLN A 302 -11.72 -4.85 -5.11
C GLN A 302 -12.29 -4.20 -6.36
N LEU A 303 -13.19 -3.25 -6.18
CA LEU A 303 -13.79 -2.47 -7.25
C LEU A 303 -13.50 -0.99 -7.00
N THR A 304 -12.80 -0.35 -7.95
CA THR A 304 -12.54 1.09 -7.93
C THR A 304 -13.20 1.78 -9.12
N GLY A 305 -13.93 2.88 -8.92
CA GLY A 305 -14.47 3.69 -10.02
C GLY A 305 -15.90 3.32 -10.48
N PRO A 306 -16.36 3.81 -11.66
CA PRO A 306 -17.74 3.62 -12.12
C PRO A 306 -17.99 2.21 -12.67
N TRP A 307 -18.29 1.25 -11.80
CA TRP A 307 -18.60 -0.12 -12.20
C TRP A 307 -20.09 -0.32 -12.54
N PRO A 308 -20.41 -1.10 -13.59
CA PRO A 308 -21.76 -1.55 -13.82
C PRO A 308 -22.11 -2.63 -12.80
N TRP A 309 -23.20 -2.42 -12.09
CA TRP A 309 -23.68 -3.30 -11.02
C TRP A 309 -23.88 -4.75 -11.48
N CYS A 310 -24.22 -5.00 -12.75
CA CYS A 310 -24.47 -6.34 -13.27
C CYS A 310 -23.24 -7.27 -13.27
N THR A 311 -22.03 -6.73 -13.16
CA THR A 311 -20.82 -7.56 -12.99
C THR A 311 -20.82 -8.31 -11.65
N LEU A 312 -21.56 -7.81 -10.66
CA LEU A 312 -21.68 -8.44 -9.34
C LEU A 312 -22.54 -9.71 -9.40
N ASP A 313 -23.46 -9.83 -10.35
CA ASP A 313 -24.36 -10.99 -10.49
C ASP A 313 -23.61 -12.29 -10.84
N HIS A 314 -22.35 -12.19 -11.24
CA HIS A 314 -21.49 -13.33 -11.61
C HIS A 314 -20.51 -13.75 -10.51
N ILE A 315 -20.51 -13.08 -9.37
CA ILE A 315 -19.58 -13.33 -8.27
C ILE A 315 -20.31 -14.13 -7.18
N ASN A 316 -19.70 -15.24 -6.75
CA ASN A 316 -20.19 -15.96 -5.58
C ASN A 316 -19.69 -15.26 -4.31
N PHE A 317 -20.57 -14.52 -3.65
CA PHE A 317 -20.21 -13.79 -2.43
C PHE A 317 -19.97 -14.68 -1.21
N ARG A 318 -20.36 -15.97 -1.25
CA ARG A 318 -20.20 -16.90 -0.11
C ARG A 318 -18.72 -17.18 0.22
N THR A 319 -17.87 -17.21 -0.80
CA THR A 319 -16.43 -17.48 -0.65
C THR A 319 -15.63 -16.21 -0.35
N LEU A 320 -16.28 -15.04 -0.40
CA LEU A 320 -15.59 -13.76 -0.30
C LEU A 320 -15.14 -13.51 1.13
N VAL A 321 -13.85 -13.23 1.31
CA VAL A 321 -13.22 -12.91 2.60
C VAL A 321 -12.94 -11.42 2.72
N VAL A 322 -12.61 -10.77 1.62
CA VAL A 322 -12.27 -9.33 1.55
C VAL A 322 -13.07 -8.66 0.44
N LEU A 323 -13.81 -7.61 0.80
CA LEU A 323 -14.53 -6.74 -0.13
C LEU A 323 -14.02 -5.30 0.00
N LYS A 324 -13.56 -4.73 -1.10
CA LYS A 324 -13.11 -3.33 -1.17
C LYS A 324 -13.87 -2.57 -2.25
N LEU A 325 -14.61 -1.54 -1.86
CA LEU A 325 -15.40 -0.69 -2.73
C LEU A 325 -14.82 0.72 -2.66
N ARG A 326 -14.21 1.22 -3.74
CA ARG A 326 -13.50 2.51 -3.77
C ARG A 326 -14.05 3.43 -4.86
N ASN A 327 -14.43 4.65 -4.52
CA ASN A 327 -14.83 5.72 -5.44
C ASN A 327 -15.89 5.28 -6.47
N LEU A 328 -16.87 4.49 -6.04
CA LEU A 328 -17.90 3.98 -6.92
C LEU A 328 -18.84 5.10 -7.39
N ARG A 329 -19.18 5.13 -8.68
CA ARG A 329 -20.37 5.87 -9.14
C ARG A 329 -21.61 5.02 -8.88
N ASN A 330 -22.75 5.66 -8.61
CA ASN A 330 -24.00 4.99 -8.24
C ASN A 330 -23.85 4.03 -7.08
N THR A 331 -23.11 4.49 -6.06
CA THR A 331 -22.83 3.70 -4.87
C THR A 331 -24.13 3.15 -4.26
N SER A 332 -25.21 3.94 -4.19
CA SER A 332 -26.50 3.50 -3.65
C SER A 332 -27.06 2.29 -4.41
N THR A 333 -27.08 2.32 -5.75
CA THR A 333 -27.54 1.18 -6.56
C THR A 333 -26.70 -0.07 -6.32
N ILE A 334 -25.36 0.07 -6.25
CA ILE A 334 -24.46 -1.06 -6.01
C ILE A 334 -24.68 -1.64 -4.61
N LEU A 335 -24.70 -0.79 -3.57
CA LEU A 335 -24.92 -1.21 -2.19
C LEU A 335 -26.28 -1.87 -2.01
N ARG A 336 -27.33 -1.28 -2.58
CA ARG A 336 -28.68 -1.85 -2.52
C ARG A 336 -28.76 -3.21 -3.19
N ARG A 337 -28.12 -3.39 -4.35
CA ARG A 337 -28.05 -4.71 -5.01
C ARG A 337 -27.25 -5.73 -4.22
N LEU A 338 -26.15 -5.32 -3.58
CA LEU A 338 -25.42 -6.19 -2.65
C LEU A 338 -26.32 -6.63 -1.48
N ASN A 339 -27.19 -5.74 -0.98
CA ASN A 339 -28.15 -6.03 0.08
C ASN A 339 -29.32 -6.91 -0.40
N GLU A 340 -29.83 -6.68 -1.62
CA GLU A 340 -31.00 -7.36 -2.21
C GLU A 340 -30.66 -8.69 -2.90
N SER A 341 -29.38 -8.95 -3.21
CA SER A 341 -28.98 -10.13 -3.97
C SER A 341 -29.53 -11.40 -3.32
N PRO A 342 -30.16 -12.33 -4.06
CA PRO A 342 -30.77 -13.56 -3.53
C PRO A 342 -29.76 -14.54 -2.92
N GLN A 343 -28.46 -14.23 -2.99
CA GLN A 343 -27.40 -14.82 -2.16
C GLN A 343 -27.15 -14.02 -0.88
N SER A 344 -28.20 -13.39 -0.33
CA SER A 344 -28.10 -12.27 0.61
C SER A 344 -27.03 -12.55 1.67
N LEU A 345 -26.16 -11.56 1.85
CA LEU A 345 -24.97 -11.65 2.70
C LEU A 345 -25.31 -12.00 4.17
N ALA A 346 -26.58 -11.81 4.54
CA ALA A 346 -27.17 -12.06 5.85
C ALA A 346 -27.69 -13.49 6.04
N ASP A 347 -28.25 -14.13 5.01
CA ASP A 347 -28.94 -15.43 5.17
C ASP A 347 -28.02 -16.64 4.99
N ILE A 348 -26.84 -16.45 4.40
CA ILE A 348 -25.89 -17.52 4.13
C ILE A 348 -24.55 -17.12 4.71
N GLY A 349 -24.20 -17.67 5.88
CA GLY A 349 -22.97 -17.40 6.63
C GLY A 349 -21.77 -17.01 5.76
N THR A 350 -21.62 -15.70 5.54
CA THR A 350 -20.60 -15.16 4.65
C THR A 350 -19.24 -15.37 5.31
N SER A 351 -18.23 -15.69 4.51
CA SER A 351 -16.84 -15.77 4.98
C SER A 351 -16.19 -14.39 5.12
N LEU A 352 -16.96 -13.31 4.98
CA LEU A 352 -16.43 -11.96 4.88
C LEU A 352 -15.84 -11.54 6.23
N ARG A 353 -14.54 -11.26 6.23
CA ARG A 353 -13.80 -10.80 7.41
C ARG A 353 -13.34 -9.35 7.28
N SER A 354 -13.22 -8.85 6.06
CA SER A 354 -12.75 -7.49 5.80
C SER A 354 -13.67 -6.77 4.84
N LEU A 355 -14.20 -5.63 5.29
CA LEU A 355 -14.99 -4.72 4.48
C LEU A 355 -14.32 -3.35 4.44
N GLU A 356 -14.10 -2.86 3.23
CA GLU A 356 -13.56 -1.54 2.98
C GLU A 356 -14.47 -0.78 2.01
N VAL A 357 -14.94 0.39 2.41
CA VAL A 357 -15.79 1.26 1.59
C VAL A 357 -15.25 2.69 1.63
N ILE A 358 -14.76 3.17 0.49
CA ILE A 358 -14.23 4.51 0.30
C ILE A 358 -15.10 5.22 -0.73
N LEU A 359 -15.84 6.23 -0.30
CA LEU A 359 -16.78 6.99 -1.12
C LEU A 359 -16.22 8.38 -1.40
N ALA A 360 -15.19 8.47 -2.24
CA ALA A 360 -14.70 9.78 -2.66
C ALA A 360 -15.54 10.36 -3.80
N TRP A 361 -15.91 11.62 -3.69
CA TRP A 361 -16.58 12.44 -4.73
C TRP A 361 -18.02 12.06 -5.09
N VAL A 362 -18.75 11.36 -4.22
CA VAL A 362 -20.18 11.13 -4.42
C VAL A 362 -20.93 12.41 -4.01
N PHE A 363 -21.87 12.87 -4.84
CA PHE A 363 -22.78 13.96 -4.49
C PHE A 363 -23.53 13.58 -3.20
N ASN A 364 -23.83 14.56 -2.33
CA ASN A 364 -24.51 14.32 -1.05
C ASN A 364 -25.82 13.56 -1.26
N ASP A 365 -25.77 12.24 -1.15
CA ASP A 365 -26.91 11.35 -1.30
C ASP A 365 -27.04 10.57 0.00
N THR A 366 -27.99 10.99 0.83
CA THR A 366 -28.22 10.37 2.14
C THR A 366 -28.61 8.90 2.02
N SER A 367 -29.19 8.47 0.89
CA SER A 367 -29.53 7.07 0.66
C SER A 367 -28.30 6.17 0.60
N VAL A 368 -27.16 6.68 0.12
CA VAL A 368 -25.89 5.93 0.08
C VAL A 368 -25.43 5.54 1.48
N ARG A 369 -25.60 6.44 2.46
CA ARG A 369 -25.25 6.14 3.86
C ARG A 369 -26.16 5.05 4.40
N ASP A 370 -27.47 5.18 4.21
CA ASP A 370 -28.44 4.23 4.76
C ASP A 370 -28.27 2.83 4.13
N ASP A 371 -28.02 2.76 2.81
CA ASP A 371 -27.68 1.52 2.08
C ASP A 371 -26.36 0.91 2.59
N LEU A 372 -25.36 1.74 2.92
CA LEU A 372 -24.08 1.29 3.47
C LEU A 372 -24.25 0.72 4.89
N GLU A 373 -25.02 1.40 5.73
CA GLU A 373 -25.34 0.95 7.09
C GLU A 373 -26.09 -0.38 7.08
N LEU A 374 -27.04 -0.54 6.16
CA LEU A 374 -27.74 -1.80 5.95
C LEU A 374 -26.77 -2.91 5.53
N MET A 375 -25.86 -2.61 4.61
CA MET A 375 -24.86 -3.57 4.15
C MET A 375 -23.94 -4.03 5.27
N ILE A 376 -23.43 -3.10 6.10
CA ILE A 376 -22.57 -3.45 7.25
C ILE A 376 -23.31 -4.37 8.21
N LYS A 377 -24.55 -4.02 8.57
CA LYS A 377 -25.40 -4.81 9.47
C LYS A 377 -25.78 -6.18 8.91
N SER A 378 -25.73 -6.35 7.59
CA SER A 378 -26.00 -7.63 6.92
C SER A 378 -24.87 -8.64 7.13
N PHE A 379 -23.71 -8.19 7.61
CA PHE A 379 -22.60 -9.07 7.98
C PHE A 379 -22.58 -9.33 9.49
N SER A 380 -21.87 -10.39 9.87
CA SER A 380 -21.46 -10.61 11.26
C SER A 380 -19.99 -11.03 11.28
N GLY A 381 -19.30 -10.82 12.40
CA GLY A 381 -17.94 -11.34 12.54
C GLY A 381 -16.84 -10.61 11.75
N LEU A 382 -17.08 -9.39 11.27
CA LEU A 382 -16.04 -8.59 10.60
C LEU A 382 -14.85 -8.38 11.54
N HIS A 383 -13.66 -8.66 11.01
CA HIS A 383 -12.38 -8.43 11.69
C HIS A 383 -11.83 -7.04 11.33
N THR A 384 -12.04 -6.62 10.08
CA THR A 384 -11.62 -5.32 9.56
C THR A 384 -12.80 -4.57 8.98
N LEU A 385 -12.99 -3.33 9.43
CA LEU A 385 -13.96 -2.39 8.92
C LEU A 385 -13.30 -1.05 8.63
N VAL A 386 -13.32 -0.66 7.37
CA VAL A 386 -12.75 0.60 6.90
C VAL A 386 -13.80 1.35 6.12
N ILE A 387 -14.24 2.49 6.64
CA ILE A 387 -15.31 3.30 6.07
C ILE A 387 -14.85 4.74 5.96
N TYR A 388 -15.02 5.27 4.77
CA TYR A 388 -14.56 6.57 4.40
C TYR A 388 -15.63 7.25 3.52
N THR A 389 -16.48 8.08 4.11
CA THR A 389 -17.75 8.52 3.46
C THR A 389 -17.71 9.90 2.81
N GLU A 390 -16.58 10.63 2.88
CA GLU A 390 -16.47 12.04 2.48
C GLU A 390 -17.65 12.90 2.93
N ASN A 391 -18.53 13.31 2.00
CA ASN A 391 -19.64 14.22 2.26
C ASN A 391 -20.97 13.50 2.58
N ASN A 392 -21.00 12.17 2.58
CA ASN A 392 -22.20 11.36 2.87
C ASN A 392 -22.50 11.24 4.38
N GLY A 393 -21.93 12.12 5.20
CA GLY A 393 -22.08 12.12 6.66
C GLY A 393 -21.38 10.94 7.35
N LEU A 394 -21.58 10.85 8.67
CA LEU A 394 -21.06 9.77 9.51
C LEU A 394 -22.03 8.59 9.52
N ILE A 395 -21.52 7.37 9.57
CA ILE A 395 -22.33 6.18 9.84
C ILE A 395 -22.73 6.14 11.32
N ASN A 396 -23.90 5.60 11.62
CA ASN A 396 -24.40 5.40 12.96
C ASN A 396 -23.52 4.40 13.74
N PRO A 397 -22.99 4.73 14.94
CA PRO A 397 -22.20 3.81 15.75
C PRO A 397 -22.84 2.45 16.02
N SER A 398 -24.18 2.38 16.12
CA SER A 398 -24.92 1.12 16.32
C SER A 398 -24.73 0.11 15.18
N THR A 399 -24.27 0.55 14.01
CA THR A 399 -23.93 -0.35 12.88
C THR A 399 -22.69 -1.20 13.18
N ILE A 400 -21.86 -0.79 14.13
CA ILE A 400 -20.60 -1.47 14.48
C ILE A 400 -20.84 -2.54 15.56
N GLU A 401 -21.89 -2.38 16.38
CA GLU A 401 -22.20 -3.26 17.51
C GLU A 401 -22.26 -4.76 17.16
N PRO A 402 -22.83 -5.20 16.02
CA PRO A 402 -22.84 -6.62 15.64
C PRO A 402 -21.45 -7.23 15.43
N HIS A 403 -20.41 -6.40 15.24
CA HIS A 403 -19.03 -6.84 14.99
C HIS A 403 -18.12 -6.65 16.21
N ALA A 404 -18.64 -6.13 17.32
CA ALA A 404 -17.87 -5.73 18.50
C ALA A 404 -16.87 -6.78 19.00
N ALA A 405 -17.28 -8.05 19.02
CA ALA A 405 -16.48 -9.16 19.53
C ALA A 405 -15.38 -9.64 18.57
N SER A 406 -15.54 -9.43 17.27
CA SER A 406 -14.61 -9.89 16.24
C SER A 406 -13.68 -8.80 15.72
N LEU A 407 -14.09 -7.54 15.83
CA LEU A 407 -13.43 -6.42 15.20
C LEU A 407 -12.07 -6.14 15.86
N ARG A 408 -11.01 -6.28 15.07
CA ARG A 408 -9.62 -5.94 15.45
C ARG A 408 -9.19 -4.60 14.87
N HIS A 409 -9.83 -4.20 13.79
CA HIS A 409 -9.31 -3.20 12.90
C HIS A 409 -10.45 -2.28 12.46
N LEU A 410 -10.43 -1.04 12.94
CA LEU A 410 -11.50 -0.08 12.66
C LEU A 410 -10.94 1.25 12.16
N SER A 411 -11.36 1.66 10.97
CA SER A 411 -11.11 2.99 10.42
C SER A 411 -12.41 3.62 9.97
N ILE A 412 -12.86 4.68 10.63
CA ILE A 412 -14.11 5.39 10.28
C ILE A 412 -13.83 6.87 10.14
N ASN A 413 -14.13 7.45 8.97
CA ASN A 413 -13.82 8.86 8.73
C ASN A 413 -14.73 9.60 7.73
N SER A 414 -15.05 10.83 8.12
CA SER A 414 -15.69 11.97 7.43
C SER A 414 -14.73 13.02 6.81
N ASN A 415 -14.62 13.22 5.48
CA ASN A 415 -13.81 14.37 4.94
C ASN A 415 -14.59 15.67 4.73
N GLY A 416 -15.86 15.75 5.13
CA GLY A 416 -16.56 17.02 4.97
C GLY A 416 -15.92 18.14 5.79
N ASP A 417 -15.92 19.34 5.19
CA ASP A 417 -15.50 20.58 5.84
C ASP A 417 -16.58 20.95 6.87
N GLY A 418 -16.24 20.94 8.16
CA GLY A 418 -17.17 21.25 9.26
C GLY A 418 -17.08 20.30 10.45
N ASP A 419 -17.74 20.69 11.55
CA ASP A 419 -17.86 19.88 12.78
C ASP A 419 -18.88 18.75 12.63
N GLU A 420 -19.82 18.85 11.68
CA GLU A 420 -20.83 17.80 11.40
C GLU A 420 -20.24 16.48 10.86
N HIS A 421 -18.94 16.46 10.57
CA HIS A 421 -18.19 15.32 10.05
C HIS A 421 -17.23 14.70 11.08
N CYS A 422 -17.40 15.00 12.37
CA CYS A 422 -16.69 14.32 13.46
C CYS A 422 -17.67 13.66 14.42
N TYR A 423 -17.30 12.47 14.90
CA TYR A 423 -18.07 11.81 15.96
C TYR A 423 -17.99 12.64 17.24
N SER A 424 -19.11 12.77 17.93
CA SER A 424 -19.11 13.34 19.28
C SER A 424 -18.27 12.47 20.20
N ALA A 425 -17.77 13.05 21.29
CA ALA A 425 -16.97 12.29 22.25
C ALA A 425 -17.72 11.10 22.84
N GLU A 426 -19.03 11.25 23.06
CA GLU A 426 -19.90 10.18 23.55
C GLU A 426 -19.98 9.04 22.53
N GLN A 427 -20.12 9.37 21.23
CA GLN A 427 -20.12 8.37 20.17
C GLN A 427 -18.79 7.63 20.08
N VAL A 428 -17.66 8.35 20.12
CA VAL A 428 -16.32 7.72 20.12
C VAL A 428 -16.15 6.81 21.33
N GLN A 429 -16.53 7.26 22.53
CA GLN A 429 -16.47 6.44 23.74
C GLN A 429 -17.38 5.21 23.64
N SER A 430 -18.58 5.36 23.07
CA SER A 430 -19.50 4.23 22.84
C SER A 430 -18.84 3.17 21.95
N ILE A 431 -18.29 3.58 20.80
CA ILE A 431 -17.58 2.68 19.88
C ILE A 431 -16.43 1.94 20.59
N LEU A 432 -15.62 2.66 21.37
CA LEU A 432 -14.47 2.08 22.07
C LEU A 432 -14.87 1.15 23.22
N ARG A 433 -15.97 1.43 23.93
CA ARG A 433 -16.50 0.55 24.98
C ARG A 433 -17.09 -0.73 24.40
N THR A 434 -17.69 -0.63 23.22
CA THR A 434 -18.23 -1.76 22.46
C THR A 434 -17.10 -2.61 21.88
N CYS A 435 -16.12 -2.01 21.21
CA CYS A 435 -15.03 -2.71 20.52
C CYS A 435 -13.76 -2.75 21.39
N GLN A 436 -13.78 -3.50 22.49
CA GLN A 436 -12.66 -3.55 23.45
C GLN A 436 -11.42 -4.27 22.91
N ASP A 437 -11.60 -4.99 21.81
CA ASP A 437 -10.67 -5.95 21.27
C ASP A 437 -9.88 -5.43 20.06
N LEU A 438 -9.98 -4.12 19.80
CA LEU A 438 -9.28 -3.42 18.72
C LEU A 438 -7.76 -3.43 18.91
N GLU A 439 -7.06 -3.71 17.83
CA GLU A 439 -5.61 -3.64 17.67
C GLU A 439 -5.17 -2.38 16.92
N THR A 440 -5.98 -1.95 15.95
CA THR A 440 -5.75 -0.69 15.22
C THR A 440 -7.03 0.14 15.15
N PHE A 441 -6.92 1.43 15.44
CA PHE A 441 -8.03 2.36 15.39
C PHE A 441 -7.66 3.63 14.62
N ALA A 442 -8.49 4.01 13.66
CA ALA A 442 -8.33 5.23 12.88
C ALA A 442 -9.62 6.06 12.91
N ILE A 443 -9.55 7.30 13.41
CA ILE A 443 -10.72 8.17 13.56
C ILE A 443 -10.34 9.64 13.50
N ARG A 444 -11.30 10.48 13.08
CA ARG A 444 -11.23 11.94 13.23
C ARG A 444 -11.68 12.30 14.64
N LEU A 445 -10.74 12.73 15.48
CA LEU A 445 -11.05 13.19 16.84
C LEU A 445 -11.64 14.62 16.80
N PRO A 446 -12.56 14.98 17.71
CA PRO A 446 -13.11 16.33 17.83
C PRO A 446 -12.08 17.28 18.47
N ILE A 447 -10.99 17.54 17.74
CA ILE A 447 -9.94 18.47 18.15
C ILE A 447 -10.31 19.84 17.57
N HIS A 448 -10.92 20.69 18.39
CA HIS A 448 -11.13 22.08 18.00
C HIS A 448 -9.76 22.73 17.79
N GLN A 449 -9.45 23.09 16.54
CA GLN A 449 -8.34 24.00 16.25
C GLN A 449 -8.76 25.37 16.77
N ARG A 450 -8.55 25.64 18.07
CA ARG A 450 -8.72 26.99 18.60
C ARG A 450 -7.79 27.91 17.82
N ASP A 451 -8.36 28.92 17.20
CA ASP A 451 -7.59 30.03 16.66
C ASP A 451 -6.76 30.67 17.79
N SER A 452 -5.44 30.62 17.64
CA SER A 452 -4.49 31.65 18.07
C SER A 452 -3.94 31.75 19.50
N HIS A 453 -4.21 30.86 20.47
CA HIS A 453 -3.50 30.90 21.75
C HIS A 453 -2.78 29.59 22.12
N ASP A 454 -1.44 29.70 22.14
CA ASP A 454 -0.39 28.75 22.52
C ASP A 454 -0.79 27.27 22.73
N PRO A 455 -0.48 26.36 21.77
CA PRO A 455 -0.71 24.92 21.90
C PRO A 455 0.07 24.27 23.06
N ARG A 456 0.98 25.01 23.72
CA ARG A 456 1.74 24.54 24.88
C ARG A 456 0.99 24.69 26.21
N SER A 457 -0.13 25.41 26.24
CA SER A 457 -0.95 25.55 27.45
C SER A 457 -1.83 24.30 27.67
N ILE A 458 -1.22 23.26 28.23
CA ILE A 458 -1.92 22.02 28.64
C ILE A 458 -2.99 22.33 29.70
N GLU A 459 -2.85 23.42 30.45
CA GLU A 459 -3.78 23.88 31.48
C GLU A 459 -5.16 24.29 30.93
N GLY A 460 -5.30 24.56 29.63
CA GLY A 460 -6.58 24.88 29.00
C GLY A 460 -7.45 23.67 28.60
N ILE A 461 -6.95 22.45 28.80
CA ILE A 461 -7.63 21.19 28.44
C ILE A 461 -8.56 20.71 29.57
N GLU A 462 -8.35 21.17 30.80
CA GLU A 462 -8.87 20.53 32.02
C GLU A 462 -10.34 20.82 32.38
N THR A 463 -11.02 21.81 31.77
CA THR A 463 -12.33 22.26 32.30
C THR A 463 -13.53 22.16 31.34
N GLY A 464 -13.36 21.58 30.15
CA GLY A 464 -14.54 21.34 29.29
C GLY A 464 -14.29 20.61 27.97
N SER A 465 -13.06 20.20 27.68
CA SER A 465 -12.78 19.42 26.48
C SER A 465 -13.05 17.94 26.75
N SER A 466 -13.79 17.28 25.87
CA SER A 466 -14.13 15.85 25.96
C SER A 466 -13.00 14.93 25.48
N LEU A 467 -11.95 15.52 24.90
CA LEU A 467 -10.78 14.83 24.35
C LEU A 467 -9.99 14.02 25.40
N PRO A 468 -9.67 14.53 26.60
CA PRO A 468 -8.96 13.74 27.63
C PRO A 468 -9.71 12.47 28.02
N GLN A 469 -11.04 12.50 28.05
CA GLN A 469 -11.84 11.34 28.38
C GLN A 469 -11.84 10.31 27.23
N ILE A 470 -11.87 10.76 25.97
CA ILE A 470 -11.66 9.88 24.80
C ILE A 470 -10.27 9.25 24.88
N LEU A 471 -9.21 10.04 25.08
CA LEU A 471 -7.83 9.55 25.14
C LEU A 471 -7.60 8.59 26.33
N LYS A 472 -8.23 8.86 27.48
CA LYS A 472 -8.27 7.92 28.60
C LYS A 472 -8.91 6.60 28.19
N THR A 473 -10.04 6.65 27.48
CA THR A 473 -10.73 5.45 26.98
C THR A 473 -9.85 4.66 26.01
N ILE A 474 -9.20 5.34 25.06
CA ILE A 474 -8.23 4.76 24.12
C ILE A 474 -7.07 4.10 24.88
N ALA A 475 -6.49 4.79 25.86
CA ALA A 475 -5.36 4.27 26.64
C ALA A 475 -5.71 3.02 27.47
N MET A 476 -6.98 2.86 27.84
CA MET A 476 -7.47 1.68 28.58
C MET A 476 -7.62 0.44 27.69
N LEU A 477 -7.66 0.58 26.36
CA LEU A 477 -7.72 -0.55 25.43
C LEU A 477 -6.36 -1.27 25.34
N LYS A 478 -6.21 -2.35 26.10
CA LYS A 478 -4.92 -3.06 26.23
C LYS A 478 -4.41 -3.69 24.94
N LYS A 479 -5.31 -4.07 24.03
CA LYS A 479 -4.94 -4.64 22.73
C LYS A 479 -4.61 -3.59 21.66
N LEU A 480 -4.93 -2.31 21.90
CA LEU A 480 -4.75 -1.27 20.90
C LEU A 480 -3.28 -0.89 20.76
N ARG A 481 -2.64 -1.39 19.69
CA ARG A 481 -1.23 -1.16 19.37
C ARG A 481 -1.02 0.02 18.44
N ALA A 482 -2.04 0.41 17.66
CA ALA A 482 -1.89 1.49 16.70
C ALA A 482 -3.09 2.45 16.67
N LEU A 483 -2.78 3.75 16.65
CA LEU A 483 -3.76 4.82 16.58
C LEU A 483 -3.45 5.75 15.40
N ARG A 484 -4.45 6.01 14.58
CA ARG A 484 -4.40 7.03 13.53
C ARG A 484 -5.44 8.11 13.79
N VAL A 485 -4.95 9.34 13.92
CA VAL A 485 -5.80 10.51 14.17
C VAL A 485 -5.83 11.37 12.91
N PHE A 486 -7.02 11.52 12.35
CA PHE A 486 -7.29 12.46 11.26
C PHE A 486 -7.63 13.84 11.85
N TYR A 487 -7.10 14.91 11.24
CA TYR A 487 -7.43 16.28 11.63
C TYR A 487 -7.73 17.16 10.40
N PRO A 488 -8.60 18.17 10.56
CA PRO A 488 -9.02 19.04 9.47
C PRO A 488 -7.86 19.89 8.92
N ARG A 489 -8.02 20.30 7.66
CA ARG A 489 -7.07 21.16 6.95
C ARG A 489 -7.02 22.55 7.62
N SER A 490 -5.90 22.88 8.26
CA SER A 490 -5.61 24.27 8.59
C SER A 490 -5.24 24.99 7.29
N ARG A 491 -6.11 25.90 6.80
CA ARG A 491 -5.88 26.62 5.54
C ARG A 491 -4.65 27.55 5.57
N ASN A 492 -4.13 27.90 6.76
CA ASN A 492 -3.17 29.01 6.93
C ASN A 492 -1.89 28.72 7.74
N SER A 493 -1.61 27.50 8.22
CA SER A 493 -0.44 27.24 9.08
C SER A 493 0.75 26.56 8.36
N SER A 494 1.97 26.88 8.80
CA SER A 494 3.19 26.17 8.41
C SER A 494 3.11 24.72 8.90
N PHE A 495 2.91 23.80 7.96
CA PHE A 495 2.49 22.41 8.19
C PHE A 495 3.33 21.59 9.19
N ASP A 496 4.65 21.76 9.24
CA ASP A 496 5.51 20.77 9.88
C ASP A 496 5.55 20.81 11.42
N SER A 497 5.41 21.99 12.06
CA SER A 497 5.51 22.09 13.53
C SER A 497 4.28 21.51 14.25
N ASN A 498 3.10 21.66 13.65
CA ASN A 498 1.84 21.35 14.31
C ASN A 498 1.60 19.84 14.45
N HIS A 499 2.24 19.00 13.62
CA HIS A 499 2.03 17.54 13.64
C HIS A 499 2.80 16.88 14.77
N LEU A 500 4.07 17.27 14.97
CA LEU A 500 4.87 16.78 16.07
C LEU A 500 4.32 17.27 17.43
N ASP A 501 3.84 18.51 17.50
CA ASP A 501 3.21 19.05 18.72
C ASP A 501 1.92 18.30 19.07
N LEU A 502 1.06 18.04 18.07
CA LEU A 502 -0.13 17.20 18.25
C LEU A 502 0.25 15.78 18.67
N ALA A 503 1.21 15.15 18.00
CA ALA A 503 1.66 13.80 18.33
C ALA A 503 2.22 13.72 19.76
N ASN A 504 3.03 14.69 20.18
CA ASN A 504 3.54 14.79 21.54
C ASN A 504 2.41 14.99 22.57
N MET A 505 1.42 15.84 22.28
CA MET A 505 0.27 16.03 23.16
C MET A 505 -0.51 14.71 23.34
N LEU A 506 -0.84 14.04 22.23
CA LEU A 506 -1.55 12.78 22.25
C LEU A 506 -0.77 11.71 23.03
N LEU A 507 0.51 11.51 22.72
CA LEU A 507 1.35 10.51 23.39
C LEU A 507 1.62 10.84 24.85
N LYS A 508 1.68 12.11 25.24
CA LYS A 508 1.81 12.49 26.64
C LYS A 508 0.58 12.05 27.44
N VAL A 509 -0.62 12.31 26.93
CA VAL A 509 -1.88 11.90 27.59
C VAL A 509 -2.03 10.38 27.58
N LEU A 510 -1.77 9.73 26.43
CA LEU A 510 -1.82 8.27 26.31
C LEU A 510 -0.81 7.58 27.24
N GLY A 511 0.40 8.13 27.33
CA GLY A 511 1.45 7.65 28.23
C GLY A 511 1.12 7.85 29.71
N TYR A 512 0.48 8.98 30.07
CA TYR A 512 0.00 9.23 31.43
C TYR A 512 -0.99 8.14 31.90
N TYR A 513 -1.84 7.66 30.99
CA TYR A 513 -2.81 6.58 31.27
C TYR A 513 -2.28 5.16 31.01
N GLY A 514 -0.98 5.00 30.72
CA GLY A 514 -0.36 3.67 30.53
C GLY A 514 -0.83 2.93 29.27
N SER A 515 -1.02 3.65 28.17
CA SER A 515 -1.41 3.08 26.87
C SER A 515 -0.36 2.08 26.33
N SER A 516 -0.82 1.04 25.61
CA SER A 516 0.02 0.07 24.88
C SER A 516 0.29 0.44 23.41
N ILE A 517 -0.06 1.66 22.99
CA ILE A 517 0.16 2.10 21.61
C ILE A 517 1.65 2.07 21.28
N GLU A 518 2.02 1.39 20.20
CA GLU A 518 3.36 1.30 19.63
C GLU A 518 3.54 2.24 18.42
N LEU A 519 2.45 2.58 17.75
CA LEU A 519 2.44 3.41 16.55
C LEU A 519 1.33 4.47 16.61
N LEU A 520 1.74 5.73 16.55
CA LEU A 520 0.83 6.86 16.35
C LEU A 520 1.02 7.44 14.95
N CYS A 521 -0.08 7.59 14.21
CA CYS A 521 -0.12 8.31 12.95
C CYS A 521 -0.95 9.58 13.09
N THR A 522 -0.33 10.75 12.90
CA THR A 522 -1.07 12.01 12.80
C THR A 522 -1.05 12.44 11.35
N LYS A 523 -2.14 12.19 10.62
CA LYS A 523 -2.21 12.51 9.18
C LYS A 523 -3.25 13.59 8.90
N PRO A 524 -2.91 14.64 8.13
CA PRO A 524 -3.92 15.57 7.66
C PRO A 524 -4.73 14.88 6.57
N ILE A 525 -6.02 15.16 6.55
CA ILE A 525 -6.98 14.53 5.66
C ILE A 525 -6.58 14.62 4.16
N TRP A 526 -5.79 15.62 3.75
CA TRP A 526 -5.54 15.99 2.35
C TRP A 526 -4.06 16.05 1.92
N MET A 527 -3.13 15.37 2.60
CA MET A 527 -1.72 15.45 2.18
C MET A 527 -1.51 14.83 0.79
N SER A 528 -0.87 15.58 -0.12
CA SER A 528 -0.45 15.14 -1.46
C SER A 528 1.01 14.66 -1.46
N ARG A 529 1.32 13.68 -2.32
CA ARG A 529 2.61 13.02 -2.65
C ARG A 529 3.92 13.78 -2.47
N ARG A 530 3.89 15.11 -2.51
CA ARG A 530 5.10 15.94 -2.50
C ARG A 530 5.69 16.13 -1.11
N TYR A 531 4.99 15.74 -0.05
CA TYR A 531 5.52 15.76 1.31
C TYR A 531 6.12 14.40 1.66
N THR A 532 7.39 14.43 2.06
CA THR A 532 8.14 13.24 2.45
C THR A 532 7.41 12.55 3.62
N ARG A 533 7.09 11.26 3.43
CA ARG A 533 6.47 10.33 4.41
C ARG A 533 7.09 10.33 5.82
N ALA A 534 8.24 10.96 6.00
CA ALA A 534 9.07 10.92 7.18
C ALA A 534 8.47 11.57 8.45
N CYS A 535 7.34 12.29 8.35
CA CYS A 535 6.84 13.14 9.44
C CYS A 535 5.42 12.79 9.94
N LEU A 536 4.87 11.62 9.60
CA LEU A 536 3.48 11.28 9.98
C LEU A 536 3.38 10.16 11.03
N TYR A 537 4.40 9.31 11.12
CA TYR A 537 4.43 8.15 11.99
C TYR A 537 5.36 8.39 13.17
N TYR A 538 4.91 8.04 14.36
CA TYR A 538 5.62 8.26 15.61
C TYR A 538 5.60 6.99 16.45
N ARG A 539 6.76 6.61 16.97
CA ARG A 539 6.89 5.60 18.02
C ARG A 539 6.96 6.33 19.37
N PRO A 540 6.16 5.95 20.38
CA PRO A 540 6.31 6.49 21.71
C PRO A 540 7.66 6.10 22.30
N LYS A 541 8.33 7.08 22.91
CA LYS A 541 9.58 6.86 23.65
C LYS A 541 9.50 7.55 24.99
N THR A 542 9.82 6.83 26.05
CA THR A 542 9.99 7.43 27.37
C THR A 542 11.27 8.24 27.38
N SER A 543 11.15 9.51 27.76
CA SER A 543 12.27 10.42 27.97
C SER A 543 12.19 10.98 29.39
N ILE A 544 13.35 11.25 29.99
CA ILE A 544 13.43 11.90 31.29
C ILE A 544 13.79 13.36 31.01
N ASP A 545 12.98 14.29 31.52
CA ASP A 545 13.25 15.72 31.40
C ASP A 545 14.38 16.17 32.34
N ILE A 546 14.78 17.45 32.22
CA ILE A 546 15.86 18.05 33.03
C ILE A 546 15.52 18.04 34.53
N LEU A 547 14.25 17.93 34.89
CA LEU A 547 13.76 17.87 36.26
C LEU A 547 13.62 16.42 36.77
N GLY A 548 14.08 15.43 36.00
CA GLY A 548 14.00 14.01 36.36
C GLY A 548 12.62 13.38 36.14
N ARG A 549 11.66 14.08 35.52
CA ARG A 549 10.31 13.58 35.30
C ARG A 549 10.26 12.74 34.02
N SER A 550 9.65 11.57 34.13
CA SER A 550 9.39 10.69 32.99
C SER A 550 8.23 11.25 32.15
N GLN A 551 8.45 11.42 30.85
CA GLN A 551 7.46 11.84 29.88
C GLN A 551 7.55 11.01 28.60
N THR A 552 6.40 10.69 28.01
CA THR A 552 6.34 10.00 26.72
C THR A 552 6.36 11.03 25.59
N VAL A 553 7.31 10.89 24.66
CA VAL A 553 7.49 11.77 23.51
C VAL A 553 7.34 11.02 22.19
N ALA A 554 6.92 11.74 21.15
CA ALA A 554 6.83 11.26 19.78
C ALA A 554 8.21 11.23 19.13
N LEU A 555 8.73 10.04 18.82
CA LEU A 555 9.92 9.87 17.98
C LEU A 555 9.49 9.58 16.54
N PRO A 556 9.87 10.40 15.54
CA PRO A 556 9.58 10.12 14.15
C PRO A 556 10.03 8.72 13.74
N PHE A 557 9.14 7.99 13.07
CA PHE A 557 9.33 6.58 12.74
C PHE A 557 9.13 6.33 11.23
N PRO A 558 10.06 6.78 10.38
CA PRO A 558 9.90 6.77 8.92
C PRO A 558 9.89 5.35 8.30
N ARG A 559 10.25 4.32 9.07
CA ARG A 559 10.28 2.91 8.64
C ARG A 559 9.13 2.07 9.21
N ALA A 560 8.09 2.72 9.76
CA ALA A 560 6.96 2.02 10.39
C ALA A 560 6.34 0.95 9.49
N GLU A 561 6.11 1.24 8.21
CA GLU A 561 5.54 0.31 7.21
C GLU A 561 6.37 -0.99 7.07
N ALA A 562 7.70 -0.91 7.23
CA ALA A 562 8.58 -2.07 7.10
C ALA A 562 8.75 -2.86 8.40
N GLU A 563 8.61 -2.20 9.55
CA GLU A 563 8.82 -2.80 10.88
C GLU A 563 7.51 -3.30 11.53
N LEU A 564 6.35 -2.77 11.14
CA LEU A 564 5.03 -3.08 11.73
C LEU A 564 4.02 -3.41 10.62
N SER A 565 4.34 -4.36 9.75
CA SER A 565 3.53 -4.67 8.55
C SER A 565 2.11 -5.18 8.84
N ASP A 566 1.82 -5.61 10.07
CA ASP A 566 0.49 -6.02 10.54
C ASP A 566 -0.47 -4.84 10.79
N MET A 567 -0.01 -3.59 10.66
CA MET A 567 -0.78 -2.37 10.93
C MET A 567 -1.23 -1.64 9.65
N GLU A 568 -1.52 -2.35 8.56
CA GLU A 568 -1.75 -1.79 7.21
C GLU A 568 -2.75 -0.61 7.17
N ILE A 569 -3.83 -0.68 7.94
CA ILE A 569 -4.87 0.36 8.02
C ILE A 569 -4.32 1.72 8.47
N ILE A 570 -3.24 1.70 9.26
CA ILE A 570 -2.55 2.90 9.71
C ILE A 570 -1.74 3.52 8.57
N PHE A 571 -1.22 2.69 7.67
CA PHE A 571 -0.40 3.11 6.53
C PHE A 571 -1.20 3.46 5.29
N GLU A 572 -2.44 2.98 5.14
CA GLU A 572 -3.23 3.22 3.93
C GLU A 572 -3.37 4.73 3.65
N GLU A 573 -2.64 5.20 2.63
CA GLU A 573 -2.68 6.58 2.19
C GLU A 573 -3.86 6.75 1.23
N TYR A 574 -4.98 7.30 1.74
CA TYR A 574 -6.14 7.71 0.93
C TYR A 574 -5.79 8.86 -0.03
N GLU A 575 -4.95 8.60 -1.03
CA GLU A 575 -4.77 9.49 -2.18
C GLU A 575 -5.46 8.87 -3.40
N CYS A 576 -6.75 9.15 -3.53
CA CYS A 576 -7.61 8.69 -4.62
C CYS A 576 -7.40 9.43 -5.96
N VAL A 577 -6.29 10.14 -6.19
CA VAL A 577 -6.12 10.85 -7.47
C VAL A 577 -4.68 10.72 -7.95
N ASN A 578 -4.51 9.89 -8.99
CA ASN A 578 -3.35 9.73 -9.88
C ASN A 578 -2.31 8.67 -9.55
N MET A 579 -2.31 8.03 -8.37
CA MET A 579 -1.35 6.93 -8.11
C MET A 579 -2.03 5.68 -8.59
N GLY A 580 -1.43 4.96 -9.53
CA GLY A 580 -1.75 3.54 -9.64
C GLY A 580 -1.68 2.95 -8.24
N PRO A 581 -2.59 2.03 -7.90
CA PRO A 581 -2.67 1.47 -6.56
C PRO A 581 -1.26 1.05 -6.14
N LYS A 582 -0.85 1.44 -4.92
CA LYS A 582 0.17 0.66 -4.23
C LYS A 582 -0.47 -0.71 -4.03
N LEU A 583 -0.21 -1.58 -4.99
CA LEU A 583 -0.46 -2.99 -4.87
C LEU A 583 0.51 -3.50 -3.82
N ASP A 584 0.05 -3.52 -2.59
CA ASP A 584 0.45 -4.59 -1.70
C ASP A 584 0.00 -5.85 -2.43
N ILE A 585 0.97 -6.57 -3.00
CA ILE A 585 0.70 -7.90 -3.54
C ILE A 585 0.26 -8.69 -2.32
N TRP A 586 -1.05 -8.75 -2.11
CA TRP A 586 -1.70 -9.76 -1.30
C TRP A 586 -1.38 -11.08 -1.98
N VAL A 587 -0.20 -11.62 -1.70
CA VAL A 587 -0.07 -13.06 -1.55
C VAL A 587 -0.82 -13.28 -0.24
N PRO A 588 -2.02 -13.88 -0.24
CA PRO A 588 -2.56 -14.33 1.03
C PRO A 588 -1.45 -15.16 1.66
N ARG A 589 -0.91 -14.70 2.80
CA ARG A 589 -0.40 -15.64 3.79
C ARG A 589 -1.65 -16.41 4.18
N LEU A 590 -2.01 -17.40 3.35
CA LEU A 590 -2.88 -18.48 3.75
C LEU A 590 -2.34 -18.87 5.12
N ILE A 591 -3.25 -18.87 6.07
CA ILE A 591 -3.05 -19.40 7.40
C ILE A 591 -2.77 -20.89 7.19
N ASP A 592 -1.55 -21.22 6.77
CA ASP A 592 -0.95 -22.53 6.96
C ASP A 592 -0.45 -22.53 8.41
N SER A 593 -1.38 -22.37 9.35
CA SER A 593 -1.24 -23.05 10.62
C SER A 593 -1.77 -24.45 10.34
N PRO A 594 -0.91 -25.46 10.14
CA PRO A 594 -1.38 -26.79 10.47
C PRO A 594 -1.68 -26.73 11.96
N VAL A 595 -2.93 -26.98 12.31
CA VAL A 595 -3.24 -27.54 13.62
C VAL A 595 -2.45 -28.84 13.69
N PHE A 596 -1.30 -28.80 14.37
CA PHE A 596 -0.68 -29.93 15.03
C PHE A 596 -0.32 -29.51 16.44
#